data_AF-A0A3C1RPD9-F1
#
_entry.id   AF-A0A3C1RPD9-F1
#
_cell.length_a   1.000
_cell.length_b   1.000
_cell.length_c   1.000
_cell.angle_alpha   90.00
_cell.angle_beta   90.00
_cell.angle_gamma   90.00
#
_symmetry.space_group_name_H-M   'P 1'
#
loop_
_entity.id
_entity.type
_entity.pdbx_description
1 polymer ?
#
loop_
_entity_poly.entity_id
_entity_poly.type
_entity_poly.pdbx_seq_one_letter_code
_entity_poly.pdbx_strand_id
1 'polypeptide(L)' 'MITAVDLFSGCGGLSLGFKQAGIEILAAIDNWTASLDVYQANFDHLAILQDLSDEITAIKIIQK' A
#
# COMPACT_ATOMS: atom_id res chain seq x y z
N MET A 1 3.08 -13.88 12.64
CA MET A 1 2.17 -13.37 11.60
C MET A 1 3.02 -12.55 10.64
N ILE A 2 2.92 -12.79 9.33
CA ILE A 2 3.72 -12.04 8.35
C ILE A 2 2.94 -10.77 8.01
N THR A 3 3.62 -9.63 8.11
CA THR A 3 3.08 -8.32 7.74
C THR A 3 3.84 -7.77 6.54
N ALA A 4 3.18 -7.02 5.67
CA ALA A 4 3.81 -6.37 4.52
C ALA A 4 3.32 -4.93 4.33
N VAL A 5 4.13 -4.17 3.58
CA VAL A 5 3.75 -2.89 2.97
C VAL A 5 3.78 -3.10 1.46
N ASP A 6 2.70 -2.72 0.78
CA ASP A 6 2.56 -2.84 -0.68
C ASP A 6 3.04 -1.55 -1.35
N LEU A 7 4.23 -1.58 -1.94
CA LEU A 7 4.80 -0.46 -2.68
C LEU A 7 4.41 -0.54 -4.15
N PHE A 8 4.10 0.60 -4.77
CA PHE A 8 3.57 0.66 -6.14
C PHE A 8 2.24 -0.12 -6.25
N SER A 9 1.39 0.06 -5.23
CA SER A 9 0.24 -0.80 -4.96
C SER A 9 -0.84 -0.78 -6.05
N GLY A 10 -0.85 0.25 -6.91
CA GLY A 10 -1.87 0.43 -7.94
C GLY A 10 -3.28 0.32 -7.36
N CYS A 11 -4.13 -0.47 -8.01
CA CYS A 11 -5.48 -0.77 -7.53
C CYS A 11 -5.56 -1.97 -6.57
N GLY A 12 -4.43 -2.53 -6.13
CA GLY A 12 -4.37 -3.50 -5.03
C GLY A 12 -4.38 -4.98 -5.41
N GLY A 13 -3.92 -5.33 -6.61
CA GLY A 13 -3.80 -6.74 -7.03
C GLY A 13 -2.87 -7.57 -6.13
N LEU A 14 -1.69 -7.04 -5.78
CA LEU A 14 -0.74 -7.72 -4.88
C LEU A 14 -1.32 -7.86 -3.47
N SER A 15 -1.86 -6.77 -2.92
CA SER A 15 -2.54 -6.76 -1.62
C SER A 15 -3.68 -7.77 -1.51
N LEU A 16 -4.50 -7.95 -2.56
CA LEU A 16 -5.55 -8.96 -2.56
C LEU A 16 -4.96 -10.37 -2.44
N GLY A 17 -3.91 -10.67 -3.22
CA GLY A 17 -3.22 -11.96 -3.18
C GLY A 17 -2.57 -12.24 -1.82
N PHE A 18 -1.91 -11.23 -1.24
CA PHE A 18 -1.33 -11.34 0.10
C PHE A 18 -2.38 -11.55 1.19
N LYS A 19 -3.51 -10.83 1.16
CA LYS A 19 -4.63 -11.05 2.07
C LYS A 19 -5.17 -12.48 1.96
N GLN A 20 -5.32 -13.01 0.74
CA GLN A 20 -5.73 -14.40 0.51
C GLN A 20 -4.72 -15.43 1.03
N ALA A 21 -3.42 -15.09 1.02
CA ALA A 21 -2.35 -15.90 1.58
C ALA A 21 -2.20 -15.78 3.12
N GLY A 22 -3.04 -14.98 3.78
CA GLY A 22 -2.97 -14.77 5.23
C GLY A 22 -1.88 -13.80 5.69
N ILE A 23 -1.37 -12.96 4.78
CA ILE A 23 -0.45 -11.87 5.09
C ILE A 23 -1.25 -10.60 5.40
N GLU A 24 -0.90 -9.93 6.49
CA GLU A 24 -1.52 -8.66 6.87
C GLU A 24 -0.84 -7.49 6.16
N ILE A 25 -1.61 -6.68 5.43
CA ILE A 25 -1.12 -5.46 4.79
C ILE A 25 -1.27 -4.30 5.77
N LEU A 26 -0.17 -3.68 6.15
CA LEU A 26 -0.15 -2.53 7.06
C LEU A 26 -0.40 -1.21 6.34
N ALA A 27 0.12 -1.10 5.11
CA ALA A 27 -0.06 0.06 4.25
C ALA A 27 0.13 -0.31 2.78
N ALA A 28 -0.54 0.42 1.91
CA ALA A 28 -0.31 0.45 0.47
C ALA A 28 0.14 1.85 0.08
N ILE A 29 1.10 1.95 -0.84
CA ILE A 29 1.67 3.22 -1.27
C ILE A 29 1.70 3.28 -2.79
N ASP A 30 1.18 4.37 -3.34
CA ASP A 30 1.23 4.68 -4.77
C ASP A 30 1.25 6.20 -4.97
N ASN A 31 1.67 6.68 -6.14
CA ASN A 31 1.71 8.13 -6.44
C ASN A 31 0.58 8.55 -7.39
N TRP A 32 -0.36 7.64 -7.70
CA TRP A 32 -1.47 7.91 -8.60
C TRP A 32 -2.82 7.89 -7.88
N THR A 33 -3.47 9.05 -7.77
CA THR A 33 -4.76 9.18 -7.08
C THR A 33 -5.83 8.23 -7.62
N ALA A 34 -5.96 8.09 -8.94
CA ALA A 34 -7.00 7.26 -9.52
C ALA A 34 -6.86 5.76 -9.19
N SER A 35 -5.61 5.27 -9.02
CA SER A 35 -5.39 3.88 -8.59
C SER A 35 -5.75 3.70 -7.13
N LEU A 36 -5.40 4.68 -6.28
CA LEU A 36 -5.73 4.68 -4.86
C LEU A 36 -7.23 4.86 -4.57
N ASP A 37 -7.97 5.61 -5.38
CA ASP A 37 -9.43 5.72 -5.24
C ASP A 37 -10.09 4.34 -5.41
N VAL A 38 -9.62 3.56 -6.40
CA VAL A 38 -10.07 2.17 -6.60
C VAL A 38 -9.60 1.27 -5.46
N TYR A 39 -8.35 1.45 -5.02
CA TYR A 39 -7.79 0.69 -3.88
C TYR A 39 -8.66 0.88 -2.63
N GLN A 40 -8.91 2.13 -2.23
CA GLN A 40 -9.66 2.49 -1.02
C GLN A 40 -11.13 2.03 -1.06
N ALA A 41 -11.71 1.87 -2.26
CA ALA A 41 -13.04 1.29 -2.40
C ALA A 41 -13.10 -0.23 -2.09
N ASN A 42 -11.95 -0.92 -2.03
CA ASN A 42 -11.87 -2.38 -1.88
C ASN A 42 -11.14 -2.85 -0.60
N PHE A 43 -10.43 -1.96 0.10
CA PHE A 43 -9.59 -2.30 1.25
C PHE A 43 -9.78 -1.31 2.40
N ASP A 44 -9.75 -1.81 3.64
CA ASP A 44 -10.00 -1.01 4.86
C ASP A 44 -8.71 -0.53 5.55
N HIS A 45 -7.53 -1.01 5.11
CA HIS A 45 -6.24 -0.59 5.67
C HIS A 45 -5.68 0.65 4.96
N LEU A 46 -4.58 1.21 5.49
CA LEU A 46 -4.03 2.48 5.01
C LEU A 46 -3.60 2.39 3.54
N ALA A 47 -4.03 3.37 2.74
CA ALA A 47 -3.60 3.58 1.36
C ALA A 47 -3.12 5.04 1.22
N ILE A 48 -1.83 5.22 0.94
CA ILE A 48 -1.12 6.48 1.09
C ILE A 48 -0.66 6.98 -0.28
N LEU A 49 -1.07 8.19 -0.64
CA LEU A 49 -0.57 8.89 -1.82
C LEU A 49 0.83 9.45 -1.52
N GLN A 50 1.87 8.83 -2.08
CA GLN A 50 3.26 9.26 -1.90
C GLN A 50 4.08 8.92 -3.14
N ASP A 51 4.88 9.89 -3.59
CA ASP A 51 5.95 9.64 -4.56
C ASP A 51 7.08 8.88 -3.88
N LEU A 52 7.29 7.62 -4.26
CA LEU A 52 8.34 6.77 -3.72
C LEU A 52 9.75 7.20 -4.16
N SER A 53 9.88 8.10 -5.14
CA SER A 53 11.16 8.74 -5.45
C SER A 53 11.60 9.79 -4.42
N ASP A 54 10.67 10.32 -3.60
CA ASP A 54 11.02 11.06 -2.38
C ASP A 54 11.32 10.05 -1.25
N GLU A 55 12.54 9.49 -1.32
CA GLU A 55 13.01 8.46 -0.40
C GLU A 55 12.95 8.90 1.06
N ILE A 56 13.24 10.18 1.35
CA ILE A 56 13.25 10.70 2.73
C ILE A 56 11.86 10.62 3.33
N THR A 57 10.84 11.05 2.59
CA THR A 57 9.45 11.00 3.07
C THR A 57 8.93 9.57 3.07
N ALA A 58 9.21 8.78 2.03
CA ALA A 58 8.80 7.38 1.95
C ALA A 58 9.36 6.53 3.12
N ILE A 59 10.65 6.69 3.45
CA ILE A 59 11.26 6.00 4.59
C ILE A 59 10.59 6.40 5.90
N LYS A 60 10.30 7.69 6.11
CA LYS A 60 9.60 8.15 7.33
C LYS A 60 8.19 7.56 7.47
N ILE A 61 7.50 7.34 6.34
CA ILE A 61 6.16 6.74 6.33
C ILE A 61 6.23 5.25 6.70
N ILE A 62 7.26 4.53 6.25
CA ILE A 62 7.35 3.06 6.36
C ILE A 62 8.13 2.61 7.60
N GLN A 63 9.07 3.42 8.11
CA GLN A 63 9.89 3.01 9.25
C GLN A 63 9.03 2.83 10.50
N LYS A 64 9.25 1.72 11.20
CA LYS A 64 8.78 1.50 12.57
C LYS A 64 9.88 1.85 13.56
#